data_AF-A0A933PEK9-F1
#
_entry.id   AF-A0A933PEK9-F1
#
_cell.length_a   1.000
_cell.length_b   1.000
_cell.length_c   1.000
_cell.angle_alpha   90.00
_cell.angle_beta   90.00
_cell.angle_gamma   90.00
#
_symmetry.space_group_name_H-M   'P 1'
#
loop_
_entity.id
_entity.type
_entity.pdbx_description
1 polymer ?
#
loop_
_entity_poly.entity_id
_entity_poly.type
_entity_poly.pdbx_seq_one_letter_code
_entity_poly.pdbx_strand_id
1 'polypeptide(L)'
;MNHDETVRLCRTIAGIAPAQAFDEHTPALWQGILVDVRLADALEAVKQLARRQSFVAPADIIAEVKTLRARRLDGVDRIRHLADTPEEWRELIRRVADGEVDVPAAIEGPQDARLVAALPGVFRRPPRAITRTTETQEASR
;
A
#
# COMPACT_ATOMS: atom_id res chain seq x y z
N MET A 1 1.81 -21.17 6.29
CA MET A 1 3.28 -21.10 6.35
C MET A 1 3.86 -22.45 6.78
N ASN A 2 5.11 -22.74 6.46
CA ASN A 2 5.83 -23.94 6.94
C ASN A 2 6.51 -23.70 8.31
N HIS A 3 7.14 -24.75 8.86
CA HIS A 3 7.79 -24.69 10.17
C HIS A 3 8.88 -23.61 10.27
N ASP A 4 9.81 -23.58 9.32
CA ASP A 4 10.92 -22.62 9.32
C ASP A 4 10.42 -21.18 9.25
N GLU A 5 9.38 -20.94 8.45
CA GLU A 5 8.69 -19.66 8.38
C GLU A 5 8.05 -19.29 9.72
N THR A 6 7.41 -20.25 10.42
CA THR A 6 6.85 -20.01 11.76
C THR A 6 7.94 -19.69 12.78
N VAL A 7 9.08 -20.39 12.74
CA VAL A 7 10.25 -20.08 13.60
C VAL A 7 10.72 -18.64 13.35
N ARG A 8 10.82 -18.23 12.09
CA ARG A 8 11.19 -16.84 11.73
C ARG A 8 10.15 -15.83 12.23
N LEU A 9 8.86 -16.15 12.13
CA LEU A 9 7.79 -15.30 12.64
C LEU A 9 7.87 -15.14 14.17
N CYS A 10 7.97 -16.24 14.92
CA CYS A 10 8.08 -16.21 16.38
C CYS A 10 9.32 -15.42 16.84
N ARG A 11 10.48 -15.61 16.20
CA ARG A 11 11.69 -14.81 16.47
C ARG A 11 11.48 -13.32 16.23
N THR A 12 10.76 -12.98 15.15
CA THR A 12 10.43 -11.59 14.84
C THR A 12 9.53 -10.99 15.93
N ILE A 13 8.49 -11.72 16.35
CA ILE A 13 7.58 -11.27 17.41
C ILE A 13 8.32 -11.14 18.74
N ALA A 14 9.20 -12.07 19.11
CA ALA A 14 10.01 -11.98 20.32
C ALA A 14 10.90 -10.72 20.34
N GLY A 15 11.42 -10.28 19.19
CA GLY A 15 12.17 -9.03 19.08
C GLY A 15 11.31 -7.77 19.22
N ILE A 16 10.05 -7.82 18.77
CA ILE A 16 9.11 -6.68 18.80
C ILE A 16 8.39 -6.58 20.16
N ALA A 17 8.04 -7.73 20.74
CA ALA A 17 7.26 -7.90 21.96
C ALA A 17 8.05 -8.77 22.97
N PRO A 18 9.15 -8.26 23.55
CA PRO A 18 10.07 -9.05 24.37
C PRO A 18 9.44 -9.60 25.66
N ALA A 19 8.32 -9.03 26.13
CA ALA A 19 7.58 -9.53 27.28
C ALA A 19 6.75 -10.80 26.96
N GLN A 20 6.54 -11.11 25.68
CA GLN A 20 5.83 -12.31 25.26
C GLN A 20 6.77 -13.51 25.30
N ALA A 21 6.43 -14.50 26.13
CA ALA A 21 7.22 -15.72 26.25
C ALA A 21 7.09 -16.58 24.98
N PHE A 22 8.24 -17.06 24.50
CA PHE A 22 8.36 -18.08 23.46
C PHE A 22 9.34 -19.14 23.95
N ASP A 23 9.00 -20.40 23.74
CA ASP A 23 9.87 -21.55 24.01
C ASP A 23 10.19 -22.31 22.71
N GLU A 24 10.94 -23.41 22.85
CA GLU A 24 11.36 -24.25 21.72
C GLU A 24 10.21 -24.97 21.00
N HIS A 25 9.04 -25.14 21.64
CA HIS A 25 7.89 -25.83 21.07
C HIS A 25 6.86 -24.86 20.47
N THR A 26 6.89 -23.60 20.87
CA THR A 26 5.94 -22.56 20.45
C THR A 26 5.82 -22.47 18.92
N PRO A 27 6.90 -22.48 18.12
CA PRO A 27 6.78 -22.44 16.67
C PRO A 27 6.04 -23.63 16.06
N ALA A 28 6.25 -24.85 16.58
CA ALA A 28 5.57 -26.04 16.08
C ALA A 28 4.06 -25.98 16.36
N LEU A 29 3.67 -25.50 17.54
CA LEU A 29 2.26 -25.31 17.91
C LEU A 29 1.60 -24.23 17.04
N TRP A 30 2.31 -23.13 16.80
CA TRP A 30 1.80 -22.03 15.98
C TRP A 30 1.68 -22.41 14.50
N GLN A 31 2.55 -23.26 13.99
CA GLN A 31 2.51 -23.72 12.60
C GLN A 31 1.16 -24.39 12.28
N GLY A 32 0.64 -25.22 13.20
CA GLY A 32 -0.66 -25.86 13.02
C GLY A 32 -1.82 -24.86 12.94
N ILE A 33 -1.68 -23.70 13.58
CA ILE A 33 -2.69 -22.63 13.57
C ILE A 33 -2.55 -21.73 12.33
N LEU A 34 -1.32 -21.49 11.88
CA LEU A 34 -0.97 -20.54 10.82
C LEU A 34 -0.68 -21.23 9.46
N VAL A 35 -1.13 -22.47 9.29
CA VAL A 35 -0.85 -23.29 8.10
C VAL A 35 -1.26 -22.60 6.79
N ASP A 36 -2.40 -21.90 6.79
CA ASP A 36 -2.94 -21.22 5.61
C ASP A 36 -2.49 -19.75 5.48
N VAL A 37 -1.65 -19.26 6.39
CA VAL A 37 -1.19 -17.87 6.38
C VAL A 37 0.18 -17.78 5.70
N ARG A 38 0.33 -16.87 4.72
CA ARG A 38 1.63 -16.55 4.09
C ARG A 38 2.51 -15.80 5.10
N LEU A 39 3.82 -16.11 5.14
CA LEU A 39 4.75 -15.42 6.04
C LEU A 39 4.78 -13.90 5.79
N ALA A 40 4.75 -13.47 4.53
CA ALA A 40 4.75 -12.05 4.18
C ALA A 40 3.56 -11.30 4.81
N ASP A 41 2.36 -11.87 4.71
CA ASP A 41 1.14 -11.30 5.30
C ASP A 41 1.20 -11.33 6.83
N ALA A 42 1.71 -12.42 7.42
CA ALA A 42 1.88 -12.52 8.86
C ALA A 42 2.84 -11.44 9.42
N LEU A 43 3.96 -11.19 8.74
CA LEU A 43 4.91 -10.16 9.14
C LEU A 43 4.33 -8.75 9.03
N GLU A 44 3.54 -8.47 7.99
CA GLU A 44 2.83 -7.20 7.86
C GLU A 44 1.78 -7.03 8.97
N ALA A 45 0.99 -8.07 9.24
CA ALA A 45 0.02 -8.10 10.32
C ALA A 45 0.66 -7.86 11.69
N VAL A 46 1.78 -8.54 12.00
CA VAL A 46 2.55 -8.35 13.24
C VAL A 46 2.98 -6.89 13.39
N LYS A 47 3.47 -6.24 12.34
CA LYS A 47 3.85 -4.81 12.39
C LYS A 47 2.65 -3.91 12.69
N GLN A 48 1.49 -4.18 12.12
CA GLN A 48 0.27 -3.39 12.39
C GLN A 48 -0.25 -3.60 13.82
N LEU A 49 -0.22 -4.83 14.31
CA LEU A 49 -0.63 -5.20 15.67
C LEU A 49 0.31 -4.61 16.73
N ALA A 50 1.62 -4.71 16.53
CA ALA A 50 2.61 -4.23 17.50
C ALA A 50 2.56 -2.71 17.74
N ARG A 51 1.96 -1.94 16.83
CA ARG A 51 1.74 -0.50 17.03
C ARG A 51 0.64 -0.18 18.06
N ARG A 52 -0.20 -1.14 18.41
CA ARG A 52 -1.41 -0.94 19.23
C ARG A 52 -1.52 -1.88 20.43
N GLN A 53 -0.77 -2.98 20.45
CA GLN A 53 -0.78 -3.94 21.56
C GLN A 53 0.60 -4.55 21.80
N SER A 54 0.85 -4.91 23.06
CA SER A 54 2.14 -5.45 23.52
C SER A 54 2.30 -6.97 23.34
N PHE A 55 1.21 -7.68 23.05
CA PHE A 55 1.17 -9.13 22.83
C PHE A 55 0.51 -9.42 21.49
N VAL A 56 0.96 -10.47 20.81
CA VAL A 56 0.43 -10.88 19.50
C VAL A 56 0.09 -12.36 19.55
N ALA A 57 -1.19 -12.70 19.45
CA ALA A 57 -1.64 -14.09 19.35
C ALA A 57 -1.79 -14.52 17.88
N PRO A 58 -1.72 -15.84 17.57
CA PRO A 58 -2.00 -16.34 16.22
C PRO A 58 -3.37 -15.92 15.68
N ALA A 59 -4.39 -15.88 16.54
CA ALA A 59 -5.74 -15.45 16.17
C ALA A 59 -5.77 -13.99 15.72
N ASP A 60 -5.02 -13.11 16.38
CA ASP A 60 -4.90 -11.69 16.00
C ASP A 60 -4.23 -11.55 14.64
N ILE A 61 -3.19 -12.34 14.38
CA ILE A 61 -2.50 -12.36 13.08
C ILE A 61 -3.49 -12.77 11.99
N ILE A 62 -4.26 -13.84 12.19
CA ILE A 62 -5.26 -14.30 11.21
C ILE A 62 -6.30 -13.21 10.94
N ALA A 63 -6.81 -12.56 12.00
CA ALA A 63 -7.78 -11.48 11.87
C ALA A 63 -7.20 -10.30 11.08
N GLU A 64 -5.99 -9.85 11.42
CA GLU A 64 -5.35 -8.73 10.75
C GLU A 64 -4.99 -9.06 9.29
N VAL A 65 -4.53 -10.28 9.00
CA VAL A 65 -4.30 -10.75 7.62
C VAL A 65 -5.58 -10.70 6.79
N LYS A 66 -6.73 -11.11 7.35
CA LYS A 66 -8.02 -10.98 6.66
C LYS A 66 -8.33 -9.51 6.36
N THR A 67 -8.08 -8.61 7.30
CA THR A 67 -8.24 -7.16 7.09
C THR A 67 -7.29 -6.62 6.01
N LEU A 68 -6.02 -7.04 5.99
CA LEU A 68 -5.05 -6.65 4.96
C LEU A 68 -5.50 -7.12 3.57
N ARG A 69 -5.91 -8.39 3.44
CA ARG A 69 -6.42 -8.95 2.18
C ARG A 69 -7.67 -8.22 1.71
N ALA A 70 -8.60 -7.91 2.62
CA ALA A 70 -9.80 -7.14 2.29
C ALA A 70 -9.46 -5.73 1.79
N ARG A 71 -8.49 -5.05 2.39
CA ARG A 71 -8.01 -3.74 1.92
C ARG A 71 -7.37 -3.82 0.53
N ARG A 72 -6.57 -4.84 0.25
CA ARG A 72 -5.96 -5.03 -1.09
C ARG A 72 -7.01 -5.29 -2.17
N LEU A 73 -8.09 -5.96 -1.81
CA LEU A 73 -9.22 -6.22 -2.70
C LEU A 73 -10.14 -5.02 -2.90
N ASP A 74 -9.89 -3.89 -2.25
CA ASP A 74 -10.74 -2.72 -2.38
C ASP A 74 -10.72 -2.15 -3.81
N GLY A 75 -11.91 -2.06 -4.41
CA GLY A 75 -12.09 -1.64 -5.79
C GLY A 75 -11.50 -2.59 -6.84
N VAL A 76 -11.33 -3.88 -6.53
CA VAL A 76 -10.78 -4.90 -7.45
C VAL A 76 -11.56 -4.98 -8.78
N ASP A 77 -12.83 -4.61 -8.81
CA ASP A 77 -13.64 -4.56 -10.04
C ASP A 77 -13.05 -3.64 -11.13
N ARG A 78 -12.21 -2.67 -10.75
CA ARG A 78 -11.58 -1.74 -11.70
C ARG A 78 -10.57 -2.44 -12.61
N ILE A 79 -10.01 -3.56 -12.18
CA ILE A 79 -9.11 -4.38 -12.98
C ILE A 79 -9.82 -5.60 -13.60
N ARG A 80 -11.16 -5.68 -13.51
CA ARG A 80 -11.92 -6.83 -14.04
C ARG A 80 -11.67 -7.08 -15.53
N HIS A 81 -11.44 -6.02 -16.29
CA HIS A 81 -11.17 -6.07 -17.73
C HIS A 81 -9.83 -6.76 -18.10
N LEU A 82 -8.97 -7.06 -17.12
CA LEU A 82 -7.71 -7.78 -17.33
C LEU A 82 -7.87 -9.31 -17.36
N ALA A 83 -9.09 -9.82 -17.20
CA ALA A 83 -9.40 -11.25 -17.23
C ALA A 83 -10.57 -11.52 -18.19
N ASP A 84 -10.36 -12.43 -19.13
CA ASP A 84 -11.36 -12.80 -20.14
C ASP A 84 -12.28 -13.92 -19.66
N THR A 85 -11.77 -14.77 -18.75
CA THR A 85 -12.49 -15.95 -18.22
C THR A 85 -12.75 -15.88 -16.72
N PRO A 86 -13.75 -16.63 -16.19
CA PRO A 86 -13.96 -16.76 -14.74
C PRO A 86 -12.77 -17.34 -13.99
N GLU A 87 -12.00 -18.23 -14.61
CA GLU A 87 -10.79 -18.84 -14.07
C GLU A 87 -9.68 -17.81 -13.88
N GLU A 88 -9.40 -17.02 -14.92
CA GLU A 88 -8.43 -15.92 -14.87
C GLU A 88 -8.86 -14.85 -13.85
N TRP A 89 -10.17 -14.59 -13.73
CA TRP A 89 -10.67 -13.64 -12.74
C TRP A 89 -10.41 -14.11 -11.30
N ARG A 90 -10.64 -15.41 -11.01
CA ARG A 90 -10.35 -15.99 -9.69
C ARG A 90 -8.85 -15.93 -9.38
N GLU A 91 -8.02 -16.22 -10.36
CA GLU A 91 -6.57 -16.15 -10.21
C GLU A 91 -6.08 -14.71 -10.00
N LEU A 92 -6.63 -13.74 -10.73
CA LEU A 92 -6.33 -12.32 -10.55
C LEU A 92 -6.72 -11.84 -9.15
N ILE A 93 -7.93 -12.17 -8.67
CA ILE A 93 -8.36 -11.88 -7.29
C ILE A 93 -7.39 -12.48 -6.27
N ARG A 94 -6.97 -13.73 -6.46
CA ARG A 94 -6.02 -14.40 -5.56
C ARG A 94 -4.71 -13.63 -5.50
N ARG A 95 -4.15 -13.24 -6.65
CA ARG A 95 -2.89 -12.47 -6.76
C ARG A 95 -3.01 -11.09 -6.12
N VAL A 96 -4.14 -10.40 -6.29
CA VAL A 96 -4.40 -9.13 -5.60
C VAL A 96 -4.45 -9.31 -4.09
N ALA A 97 -5.21 -10.29 -3.60
CA ALA A 97 -5.32 -10.56 -2.17
C ALA A 97 -3.95 -10.91 -1.56
N ASP A 98 -3.11 -11.61 -2.33
CA ASP A 98 -1.75 -12.00 -1.98
C ASP A 98 -0.72 -10.86 -2.08
N GLY A 99 -1.13 -9.69 -2.58
CA GLY A 99 -0.27 -8.50 -2.76
C GLY A 99 0.69 -8.59 -3.94
N GLU A 100 0.45 -9.49 -4.89
CA GLU A 100 1.28 -9.68 -6.09
C GLU A 100 0.85 -8.77 -7.25
N VAL A 101 -0.37 -8.22 -7.17
CA VAL A 101 -0.94 -7.29 -8.13
C VAL A 101 -1.61 -6.17 -7.35
N ASP A 102 -1.22 -4.93 -7.66
CA ASP A 102 -1.87 -3.76 -7.07
C ASP A 102 -3.14 -3.42 -7.84
N VAL A 103 -4.20 -3.11 -7.10
CA VAL A 103 -5.37 -2.42 -7.66
C VAL A 103 -5.00 -0.95 -7.73
N PRO A 104 -5.09 -0.28 -8.90
CA PRO A 104 -4.85 1.16 -9.01
C PRO A 104 -5.65 1.93 -7.95
N ALA A 105 -5.27 3.13 -7.54
CA ALA A 105 -6.19 3.97 -6.74
C ALA A 105 -7.36 4.45 -7.61
N ALA A 106 -8.51 4.77 -7.02
CA ALA A 106 -9.52 5.51 -7.76
C ALA A 106 -8.86 6.84 -8.15
N ILE A 107 -8.82 7.16 -9.45
CA ILE A 107 -8.44 8.51 -9.83
C ILE A 107 -9.59 9.38 -9.34
N GLU A 108 -9.41 10.05 -8.20
CA GLU A 108 -10.22 11.18 -7.86
C GLU A 108 -9.95 12.24 -8.94
N GLY A 109 -10.80 12.27 -9.98
CA GLY A 109 -10.95 13.47 -10.79
C GLY A 109 -11.23 14.64 -9.83
N PRO A 110 -10.80 15.88 -10.15
CA PRO A 110 -10.74 16.95 -9.17
C PRO A 110 -12.10 17.10 -8.48
N GLN A 111 -12.18 16.66 -7.21
CA GLN A 111 -13.35 16.87 -6.34
C GLN A 111 -13.46 18.34 -5.89
N ASP A 112 -12.85 19.24 -6.65
CA ASP A 112 -12.68 20.66 -6.39
C ASP A 112 -13.38 21.50 -7.46
N ALA A 113 -14.45 21.01 -8.09
CA ALA A 113 -15.30 21.89 -8.91
C ALA A 113 -15.78 23.12 -8.13
N ARG A 114 -15.95 22.99 -6.80
CA ARG A 114 -16.24 24.11 -5.88
C ARG A 114 -15.01 24.97 -5.56
N LEU A 115 -13.80 24.41 -5.54
CA LEU A 115 -12.55 25.16 -5.29
C LEU A 115 -12.10 25.94 -6.54
N VAL A 116 -12.24 25.33 -7.73
CA VAL A 116 -11.89 25.94 -9.03
C VAL A 116 -12.88 27.05 -9.40
N ALA A 117 -14.16 26.91 -9.06
CA ALA A 117 -15.15 27.99 -9.22
C ALA A 117 -14.96 29.14 -8.21
N ALA A 118 -14.24 28.91 -7.11
CA ALA A 118 -13.98 29.89 -6.05
C ALA A 118 -12.66 30.67 -6.23
N LEU A 119 -11.87 30.39 -7.27
CA LEU A 119 -10.67 31.16 -7.60
C LEU A 119 -11.03 32.35 -8.52
N PRO A 120 -10.96 33.61 -8.05
CA PRO A 120 -11.12 34.75 -8.93
C PRO A 120 -9.89 34.88 -9.83
N GLY A 121 -10.09 34.66 -11.12
CA GLY A 121 -9.22 35.16 -12.20
C GLY A 121 -7.76 34.69 -12.17
N VAL A 122 -7.48 33.56 -12.81
CA VAL A 122 -6.11 33.25 -13.22
C VAL A 122 -5.72 34.24 -14.32
N PHE A 123 -4.95 35.26 -13.92
CA PHE A 123 -4.29 36.20 -14.81
C PHE A 123 -3.57 35.46 -15.93
N ARG A 124 -3.96 35.72 -17.19
CA ARG A 124 -3.06 35.54 -18.34
C ARG A 124 -1.87 36.47 -18.10
N ARG A 125 -0.72 35.90 -17.74
CA ARG A 125 0.56 36.63 -17.80
C ARG A 125 0.80 37.01 -19.27
N PRO A 126 0.83 38.29 -19.67
CA PRO A 126 1.18 38.62 -21.05
C PRO A 126 2.66 38.28 -21.29
N PRO A 127 3.03 37.90 -22.53
CA PRO A 127 4.42 37.58 -22.86
C PRO A 127 5.30 38.83 -22.67
N ARG A 128 6.45 38.65 -22.02
CA ARG A 128 7.46 39.71 -21.87
C ARG A 128 7.90 40.18 -23.27
N ALA A 129 7.73 41.48 -23.54
CA ALA A 129 8.37 42.11 -24.68
C ALA A 129 9.89 42.05 -24.49
N ILE A 130 10.59 41.42 -25.45
CA ILE A 130 12.04 41.43 -25.54
C ILE A 130 12.42 42.78 -26.14
N THR A 131 12.95 43.70 -25.34
CA THR A 131 13.58 44.92 -25.87
C THR A 131 14.92 44.54 -26.48
N ARG A 132 15.01 44.60 -27.81
CA ARG A 132 16.28 44.62 -28.54
C ARG A 132 16.98 45.93 -28.22
N THR A 133 18.11 45.87 -27.54
CA THR A 133 19.06 46.98 -27.46
C THR A 133 19.68 47.15 -28.86
N THR A 134 19.41 48.28 -29.50
CA THR A 134 20.27 48.80 -30.58
C THR A 134 20.82 50.13 -30.11
N GLU A 135 22.06 50.10 -29.64
CA GLU A 135 22.93 51.27 -29.59
C GLU A 135 23.78 51.33 -30.87
N THR A 136 24.33 52.54 -31.09
CA THR A 136 25.38 52.91 -32.06
C THR A 136 24.80 53.30 -33.44
N GLN A 137 24.97 54.51 -34.01
CA GLN A 137 26.06 55.50 -33.91
C GLN A 137 25.67 56.84 -34.62
N GLU A 138 26.25 57.96 -34.17
CA GLU A 138 26.72 59.18 -34.91
C GLU A 138 25.76 59.95 -35.86
N ALA A 139 25.79 61.28 -36.05
CA ALA A 139 26.90 62.23 -36.04
C ALA A 139 26.44 63.70 -35.87
N SER A 140 27.38 64.51 -35.39
CA SER A 140 27.49 65.98 -35.37
C SER A 140 26.82 66.78 -36.50
N ARG A 141 26.14 67.87 -36.14
CA ARG A 141 26.50 69.27 -36.47
C ARG A 141 25.55 70.26 -35.78
#